data_AF-A0A7C2K054-F1
#
_entry.id   AF-A0A7C2K054-F1
#
_cell.length_a   1.000
_cell.length_b   1.000
_cell.length_c   1.000
_cell.angle_alpha   90.00
_cell.angle_beta   90.00
_cell.angle_gamma   90.00
#
_symmetry.space_group_name_H-M   'P 1'
#
loop_
_entity.id
_entity.type
_entity.pdbx_description
1 polymer ?
#
loop_
_entity_poly.entity_id
_entity_poly.type
_entity_poly.pdbx_seq_one_letter_code
_entity_poly.pdbx_strand_id
1 'polypeptide(L)'
;MTTDAQTSAPRKTGGAPPGNGNGIKTGRRYNVGTLPKDCRSIENVRSKISRQVTEEVIARTGEMSVYSAAVLQSLVRHETRCQLLTRWLRIEGDKLTVLDRSALLRDISSATDARDKCLERLGLDKSALPAPWEPSGSPQPVLVLPDNSRRSHAPQQTTTDEVAAGTSPDGTESAHEGGER
;
A
#
# COMPACT_ATOMS: atom_id res chain seq x y z
N MET A 1 22.16 -60.57 -2.18
CA MET A 1 21.94 -59.11 -2.24
C MET A 1 20.71 -58.80 -1.44
N THR A 2 20.88 -58.57 -0.15
CA THR A 2 19.81 -58.31 0.83
C THR A 2 19.61 -56.81 0.93
N THR A 3 18.42 -56.33 0.56
CA THR A 3 17.99 -54.94 0.71
C THR A 3 17.43 -54.74 2.11
N ASP A 4 18.16 -54.03 2.97
CA ASP A 4 17.70 -53.65 4.30
C ASP A 4 16.61 -52.58 4.22
N ALA A 5 15.43 -52.93 4.72
CA ALA A 5 14.29 -52.02 4.87
C ALA A 5 14.50 -51.14 6.12
N GLN A 6 14.82 -49.86 5.92
CA GLN A 6 14.84 -48.88 7.00
C GLN A 6 13.41 -48.50 7.42
N THR A 7 12.98 -49.03 8.55
CA THR A 7 11.77 -48.63 9.27
C THR A 7 12.00 -47.25 9.92
N SER A 8 11.45 -46.19 9.32
CA SER A 8 11.50 -44.84 9.91
C SER A 8 10.57 -44.74 11.12
N ALA A 9 11.11 -44.32 12.28
CA ALA A 9 10.33 -44.13 13.50
C ALA A 9 9.22 -43.05 13.34
N PRO A 10 8.03 -43.25 13.94
CA PRO A 10 6.93 -42.29 13.85
C PRO A 10 7.30 -40.98 14.56
N ARG A 11 7.27 -39.86 13.82
CA ARG A 11 7.47 -38.53 14.41
C ARG A 11 6.31 -38.23 15.36
N LYS A 12 6.62 -38.00 16.64
CA LYS A 12 5.64 -37.57 17.64
C LYS A 12 5.12 -36.17 17.28
N THR A 13 3.91 -36.09 16.75
CA THR A 13 3.16 -34.84 16.51
C THR A 13 2.64 -34.31 17.85
N GLY A 14 3.54 -33.89 18.74
CA GLY A 14 3.21 -33.30 20.02
C GLY A 14 2.75 -31.85 19.84
N GLY A 15 1.48 -31.65 19.48
CA GLY A 15 0.84 -30.34 19.60
C GLY A 15 0.80 -29.91 21.06
N ALA A 16 0.92 -28.61 21.32
CA ALA A 16 0.81 -28.08 22.68
C ALA A 16 -0.55 -28.46 23.30
N PRO A 17 -0.60 -28.81 24.60
CA PRO A 17 -1.81 -29.29 25.24
C PRO A 17 -2.94 -28.23 25.21
N PRO A 18 -4.21 -28.67 25.09
CA PRO A 18 -5.35 -27.77 25.16
C PRO A 18 -5.38 -27.05 26.51
N GLY A 19 -5.44 -25.72 26.50
CA GLY A 19 -5.37 -24.89 27.71
C GLY A 19 -4.01 -24.21 27.96
N ASN A 20 -3.03 -24.36 27.06
CA ASN A 20 -1.75 -23.69 27.21
C ASN A 20 -1.88 -22.15 27.06
N GLY A 21 -1.82 -21.44 28.19
CA GLY A 21 -1.86 -19.97 28.29
C GLY A 21 -0.59 -19.25 27.78
N ASN A 22 0.40 -19.97 27.26
CA ASN A 22 1.62 -19.36 26.70
C ASN A 22 1.30 -18.39 25.55
N GLY A 23 0.24 -18.64 24.76
CA GLY A 23 -0.19 -17.69 23.74
C GLY A 23 -0.68 -16.34 24.28
N ILE A 24 -0.98 -16.23 25.58
CA ILE A 24 -1.41 -15.01 26.25
C ILE A 24 -0.25 -14.39 27.07
N LYS A 25 0.59 -15.21 27.71
CA LYS A 25 1.69 -14.76 28.59
C LYS A 25 2.96 -14.32 27.86
N THR A 26 3.36 -14.97 26.77
CA THR A 26 4.35 -14.38 25.86
C THR A 26 3.57 -13.50 24.92
N GLY A 27 3.42 -12.22 25.30
CA GLY A 27 2.55 -11.26 24.62
C GLY A 27 2.51 -11.55 23.14
N ARG A 28 1.35 -12.02 22.65
CA ARG A 28 1.08 -12.14 21.22
C ARG A 28 1.34 -10.75 20.69
N ARG A 29 2.56 -10.54 20.20
CA ARG A 29 2.88 -9.49 19.27
C ARG A 29 1.78 -9.69 18.25
N TYR A 30 0.86 -8.74 18.17
CA TYR A 30 0.14 -8.55 16.92
C TYR A 30 1.29 -8.42 15.93
N ASN A 31 1.65 -9.53 15.28
CA ASN A 31 2.82 -9.60 14.44
C ASN A 31 2.54 -8.54 13.41
N VAL A 32 3.25 -7.42 13.48
CA VAL A 32 3.01 -6.27 12.63
C VAL A 32 3.30 -6.79 11.22
N GLY A 33 2.24 -7.14 10.47
CA GLY A 33 2.35 -7.81 9.17
C GLY A 33 1.66 -9.18 9.02
N THR A 34 1.14 -9.80 10.07
CA THR A 34 0.29 -11.00 9.98
C THR A 34 -1.18 -10.61 9.93
N LEU A 35 -1.92 -11.16 8.96
CA LEU A 35 -3.35 -10.88 8.84
C LEU A 35 -4.18 -11.63 9.89
N PRO A 36 -5.42 -11.19 10.16
CA PRO A 36 -6.34 -11.96 10.99
C PRO A 36 -6.48 -13.40 10.48
N LYS A 37 -6.91 -14.31 11.36
CA LYS A 37 -7.26 -15.67 10.97
C LYS A 37 -8.31 -15.63 9.84
N ASP A 38 -8.30 -16.66 8.99
CA ASP A 38 -9.17 -16.79 7.81
C ASP A 38 -8.95 -15.75 6.69
N CYS A 39 -7.86 -14.99 6.74
CA CYS A 39 -7.45 -14.07 5.68
C CYS A 39 -6.34 -14.64 4.77
N ARG A 40 -6.16 -15.98 4.75
CA ARG A 40 -5.11 -16.65 3.95
C ARG A 40 -5.21 -16.35 2.46
N SER A 41 -6.42 -16.18 1.93
CA SER A 41 -6.61 -15.78 0.53
C SER A 41 -6.03 -14.38 0.25
N ILE A 42 -6.21 -13.44 1.18
CA ILE A 42 -5.67 -12.08 1.08
C ILE A 42 -4.14 -12.12 1.13
N GLU A 43 -3.54 -12.95 1.99
CA GLU A 43 -2.08 -13.14 2.03
C GLU A 43 -1.51 -13.68 0.71
N ASN A 44 -2.22 -14.62 0.09
CA ASN A 44 -1.84 -15.16 -1.22
C ASN A 44 -1.88 -14.08 -2.31
N VAL A 45 -2.95 -13.28 -2.35
CA VAL A 45 -3.08 -12.18 -3.32
C VAL A 45 -2.02 -11.11 -3.06
N ARG A 46 -1.78 -10.74 -1.80
CA ARG A 46 -0.72 -9.83 -1.36
C ARG A 46 0.65 -10.26 -1.90
N SER A 47 0.97 -11.54 -1.72
CA SER A 47 2.25 -12.12 -2.16
C SER A 47 2.37 -12.15 -3.68
N LYS A 48 1.26 -12.46 -4.39
CA LYS A 48 1.20 -12.45 -5.85
C LYS A 48 1.42 -11.05 -6.42
N ILE A 49 0.71 -10.04 -5.92
CA ILE A 49 0.84 -8.65 -6.36
C ILE A 49 2.26 -8.15 -6.09
N SER A 50 2.79 -8.40 -4.89
CA SER A 50 4.16 -7.99 -4.54
C SER A 50 5.19 -8.58 -5.50
N ARG A 51 5.05 -9.87 -5.85
CA ARG A 51 5.95 -10.54 -6.80
C ARG A 51 5.82 -9.94 -8.20
N GLN A 52 4.60 -9.79 -8.72
CA GLN A 52 4.36 -9.25 -10.05
C GLN A 52 4.91 -7.83 -10.20
N VAL A 53 4.63 -6.94 -9.25
CA VAL A 53 5.14 -5.56 -9.29
C VAL A 53 6.68 -5.54 -9.17
N THR A 54 7.26 -6.43 -8.36
CA THR A 54 8.73 -6.55 -8.26
C THR A 54 9.35 -6.98 -9.58
N GLU A 55 8.80 -8.00 -10.22
CA GLU A 55 9.24 -8.51 -11.52
C GLU A 55 9.18 -7.40 -12.59
N GLU A 56 8.07 -6.65 -12.64
CA GLU A 56 7.88 -5.55 -13.59
C GLU A 56 8.81 -4.36 -13.34
N VAL A 57 9.06 -3.99 -12.09
CA VAL A 57 10.02 -2.93 -11.74
C VAL A 57 11.42 -3.34 -12.20
N ILE A 58 11.87 -4.55 -11.84
CA ILE A 58 13.20 -5.06 -12.23
C ILE A 58 13.31 -5.16 -13.75
N ALA A 59 12.26 -5.60 -14.46
CA ALA A 59 12.26 -5.67 -15.92
C ALA A 59 12.46 -4.31 -16.59
N ARG A 60 11.99 -3.21 -15.97
CA ARG A 60 12.10 -1.85 -16.51
C ARG A 60 13.39 -1.13 -16.11
N THR A 61 13.81 -1.25 -14.85
CA THR A 61 14.94 -0.49 -14.30
C THR A 61 16.23 -1.29 -14.22
N GLY A 62 16.18 -2.62 -14.38
CA GLY A 62 17.32 -3.53 -14.21
C GLY A 62 17.63 -3.88 -12.75
N GLU A 63 17.29 -3.01 -11.80
CA GLU A 63 17.49 -3.22 -10.37
C GLU A 63 16.35 -2.63 -9.52
N MET A 64 16.21 -3.12 -8.28
CA MET A 64 15.24 -2.61 -7.31
C MET A 64 15.89 -1.55 -6.41
N SER A 65 15.57 -0.27 -6.64
CA SER A 65 16.02 0.81 -5.77
C SER A 65 15.34 0.77 -4.39
N VAL A 66 15.97 1.37 -3.38
CA VAL A 66 15.39 1.51 -2.02
C VAL A 66 14.06 2.30 -2.06
N TYR A 67 14.00 3.32 -2.91
CA TYR A 67 12.77 4.10 -3.13
C TYR A 67 11.66 3.23 -3.70
N SER A 68 11.94 2.45 -4.75
CA SER A 68 10.97 1.54 -5.38
C SER A 68 10.47 0.50 -4.38
N ALA A 69 11.35 -0.05 -3.54
CA ALA A 69 10.98 -0.98 -2.48
C ALA A 69 10.04 -0.37 -1.44
N ALA A 70 10.27 0.90 -1.04
CA ALA A 70 9.39 1.62 -0.11
C ALA A 70 8.00 1.92 -0.72
N VAL A 71 7.96 2.30 -2.00
CA VAL A 71 6.70 2.51 -2.74
C VAL A 71 5.94 1.19 -2.90
N LEU A 72 6.63 0.09 -3.25
CA LEU A 72 6.04 -1.26 -3.29
C LEU A 72 5.44 -1.67 -1.95
N GLN A 73 6.15 -1.43 -0.84
CA GLN A 73 5.63 -1.74 0.49
C GLN A 73 4.35 -0.95 0.79
N SER A 74 4.30 0.33 0.41
CA SER A 74 3.11 1.17 0.56
C SER A 74 1.94 0.66 -0.29
N LEU A 75 2.19 0.32 -1.56
CA LEU A 75 1.23 -0.30 -2.47
C LEU A 75 0.61 -1.56 -1.85
N VAL A 76 1.45 -2.46 -1.35
CA VAL A 76 1.01 -3.73 -0.73
C VAL A 76 0.15 -3.48 0.51
N ARG A 77 0.47 -2.47 1.33
CA ARG A 77 -0.34 -2.08 2.50
C ARG A 77 -1.72 -1.55 2.09
N HIS A 78 -1.79 -0.68 1.08
CA HIS A 78 -3.05 -0.13 0.58
C HIS A 78 -3.96 -1.21 -0.02
N GLU A 79 -3.40 -2.10 -0.83
CA GLU A 79 -4.12 -3.26 -1.38
C GLU A 79 -4.66 -4.18 -0.26
N THR A 80 -3.81 -4.47 0.72
CA THR A 80 -4.21 -5.30 1.87
C THR A 80 -5.37 -4.65 2.64
N ARG A 81 -5.30 -3.32 2.88
CA ARG A 81 -6.39 -2.57 3.53
C ARG A 81 -7.69 -2.67 2.73
N CYS A 82 -7.63 -2.45 1.41
CA CYS A 82 -8.79 -2.54 0.53
C CYS A 82 -9.47 -3.92 0.60
N GLN A 83 -8.68 -4.99 0.56
CA GLN A 83 -9.21 -6.36 0.64
C GLN A 83 -9.82 -6.70 2.01
N LEU A 84 -9.20 -6.23 3.11
CA LEU A 84 -9.74 -6.43 4.45
C LEU A 84 -11.08 -5.69 4.63
N LEU A 85 -11.17 -4.43 4.21
CA LEU A 85 -12.40 -3.65 4.26
C LEU A 85 -13.51 -4.29 3.41
N THR A 86 -13.17 -4.74 2.21
CA THR A 86 -14.11 -5.46 1.33
C THR A 86 -14.61 -6.76 1.96
N ARG A 87 -13.72 -7.51 2.64
CA ARG A 87 -14.09 -8.72 3.37
C ARG A 87 -15.01 -8.40 4.56
N TRP A 88 -14.71 -7.38 5.35
CA TRP A 88 -15.55 -6.96 6.46
C TRP A 88 -16.94 -6.51 5.99
N LEU A 89 -16.99 -5.73 4.91
CA LEU A 89 -18.25 -5.33 4.29
C LEU A 89 -19.09 -6.54 3.84
N ARG A 90 -18.45 -7.61 3.36
CA ARG A 90 -19.14 -8.85 2.97
C ARG A 90 -19.65 -9.66 4.17
N ILE A 91 -18.87 -9.77 5.25
CA ILE A 91 -19.18 -10.63 6.40
C ILE A 91 -20.14 -9.95 7.38
N GLU A 92 -19.93 -8.66 7.62
CA GLU A 92 -20.64 -7.89 8.64
C GLU A 92 -21.58 -6.84 8.05
N GLY A 93 -21.66 -6.74 6.71
CA GLY A 93 -22.43 -5.72 6.00
C GLY A 93 -23.86 -5.56 6.51
N ASP A 94 -24.55 -6.65 6.85
CA ASP A 94 -25.94 -6.65 7.33
C ASP A 94 -26.08 -6.15 8.78
N LYS A 95 -25.00 -6.19 9.57
CA LYS A 95 -24.96 -5.71 10.96
C LYS A 95 -24.55 -4.25 11.06
N LEU A 96 -23.91 -3.71 10.02
CA LEU A 96 -23.43 -2.34 9.97
C LEU A 96 -24.58 -1.37 9.68
N THR A 97 -24.54 -0.20 10.31
CA THR A 97 -25.45 0.87 9.96
C THR A 97 -25.18 1.35 8.53
N VAL A 98 -26.15 2.03 7.91
CA VAL A 98 -25.97 2.64 6.58
C VAL A 98 -24.78 3.61 6.57
N LEU A 99 -24.59 4.35 7.67
CA LEU A 99 -23.47 5.28 7.83
C LEU A 99 -22.13 4.56 7.88
N ASP A 100 -22.00 3.49 8.68
CA ASP A 100 -20.76 2.70 8.76
C ASP A 100 -20.42 2.06 7.41
N ARG A 101 -21.44 1.54 6.72
CA ARG A 101 -21.31 0.98 5.38
C ARG A 101 -20.76 2.02 4.40
N SER A 102 -21.29 3.24 4.44
CA SER A 102 -20.82 4.35 3.60
C SER A 102 -19.39 4.78 3.95
N ALA A 103 -18.99 4.70 5.21
CA ALA A 103 -17.63 4.98 5.65
C ALA A 103 -16.65 3.94 5.10
N LEU A 104 -16.97 2.65 5.22
CA LEU A 104 -16.15 1.57 4.64
C LEU A 104 -15.98 1.71 3.12
N LEU A 105 -17.03 2.08 2.40
CA LEU A 105 -16.95 2.29 0.94
C LEU A 105 -16.04 3.46 0.56
N ARG A 106 -16.09 4.57 1.32
CA ARG A 106 -15.15 5.69 1.14
C ARG A 106 -13.71 5.27 1.41
N ASP A 107 -13.49 4.50 2.47
CA ASP A 107 -12.18 3.98 2.82
C ASP A 107 -11.61 3.00 1.79
N ILE A 108 -12.45 2.14 1.22
CA ILE A 108 -12.09 1.25 0.10
C ILE A 108 -11.65 2.07 -1.11
N SER A 109 -12.42 3.11 -1.46
CA SER A 109 -12.12 4.00 -2.59
C SER A 109 -10.78 4.72 -2.36
N SER A 110 -10.60 5.34 -1.18
CA SER A 110 -9.36 6.02 -0.81
C SER A 110 -8.14 5.10 -0.80
N ALA A 111 -8.27 3.87 -0.29
CA ALA A 111 -7.18 2.89 -0.32
C ALA A 111 -6.82 2.46 -1.75
N THR A 112 -7.81 2.36 -2.63
CA THR A 112 -7.61 2.03 -4.05
C THR A 112 -6.89 3.16 -4.78
N ASP A 113 -7.34 4.41 -4.61
CA ASP A 113 -6.67 5.58 -5.20
C ASP A 113 -5.21 5.71 -4.74
N ALA A 114 -4.94 5.43 -3.45
CA ALA A 114 -3.59 5.46 -2.90
C ALA A 114 -2.68 4.35 -3.47
N ARG A 115 -3.25 3.17 -3.74
CA ARG A 115 -2.55 2.08 -4.43
C ARG A 115 -2.20 2.48 -5.86
N ASP A 116 -3.14 3.09 -6.58
CA ASP A 116 -2.94 3.47 -7.99
C ASP A 116 -1.89 4.58 -8.12
N LYS A 117 -1.88 5.56 -7.20
CA LYS A 117 -0.78 6.54 -7.09
C LYS A 117 0.60 5.90 -6.84
N CYS A 118 0.66 4.76 -6.15
CA CYS A 118 1.92 4.02 -5.98
C CYS A 118 2.35 3.35 -7.29
N LEU A 119 1.41 2.82 -8.09
CA LEU A 119 1.69 2.26 -9.41
C LEU A 119 2.20 3.35 -10.39
N GLU A 120 1.57 4.53 -10.37
CA GLU A 120 2.02 5.71 -11.12
C GLU A 120 3.46 6.10 -10.75
N ARG A 121 3.79 6.15 -9.45
CA ARG A 121 5.15 6.47 -8.96
C ARG A 121 6.20 5.43 -9.34
N LEU A 122 5.81 4.16 -9.50
CA LEU A 122 6.67 3.11 -10.03
C LEU A 122 6.77 3.15 -11.55
N GLY A 123 6.05 4.07 -12.21
CA GLY A 123 5.97 4.18 -13.65
C GLY A 123 5.20 3.03 -14.30
N LEU A 124 4.50 2.20 -13.54
CA LEU A 124 3.78 1.01 -14.04
C LEU A 124 2.37 1.32 -14.58
N ASP A 125 1.96 2.59 -14.56
CA ASP A 125 0.69 3.00 -15.13
C ASP A 125 0.69 2.81 -16.67
N LYS A 126 -0.48 2.44 -17.22
CA LYS A 126 -0.65 1.91 -18.59
C LYS A 126 -0.43 2.95 -19.71
N SER A 127 0.00 4.17 -19.39
CA SER A 127 0.05 5.28 -20.34
C SER A 127 1.13 5.18 -21.42
N ALA A 128 2.00 4.17 -21.39
CA ALA A 128 2.97 3.95 -22.46
C ALA A 128 2.46 3.06 -23.61
N LEU A 129 1.31 2.41 -23.46
CA LEU A 129 0.70 1.71 -24.59
C LEU A 129 -0.14 2.72 -25.39
N PRO A 130 0.13 2.90 -26.69
CA PRO A 130 -0.75 3.71 -27.54
C PRO A 130 -2.16 3.18 -27.39
N ALA A 131 -3.14 4.08 -27.35
CA ALA A 131 -4.52 3.66 -27.14
C ALA A 131 -4.86 2.60 -28.20
N PRO A 132 -5.60 1.53 -27.88
CA PRO A 132 -5.86 0.44 -28.83
C PRO A 132 -6.65 0.90 -30.07
N TRP A 133 -7.21 2.11 -30.04
CA TRP A 133 -7.88 2.77 -31.16
C TRP A 133 -7.01 3.82 -31.86
N GLU A 134 -5.81 4.12 -31.35
CA GLU A 134 -4.84 4.91 -32.10
C GLU A 134 -4.27 4.03 -33.22
N PRO A 135 -4.36 4.47 -34.48
CA PRO A 135 -3.77 3.73 -35.58
C PRO A 135 -2.27 3.61 -35.32
N SER A 136 -1.75 2.38 -35.38
CA SER A 136 -0.34 2.00 -35.14
C SER A 136 0.66 2.57 -36.17
N GLY A 137 0.32 3.68 -36.80
CA GLY A 137 1.06 4.33 -37.87
C GLY A 137 0.86 5.84 -37.92
N SER A 138 0.30 6.48 -36.88
CA SER A 138 0.46 7.93 -36.76
C SER A 138 1.96 8.22 -36.68
N PRO A 139 2.54 8.96 -37.64
CA PRO A 139 3.95 9.32 -37.58
C PRO A 139 4.17 9.98 -36.23
N GLN A 140 5.05 9.39 -35.41
CA GLN A 140 5.53 10.04 -34.20
C GLN A 140 5.88 11.47 -34.59
N PRO A 141 5.30 12.50 -33.95
CA PRO A 141 5.73 13.86 -34.22
C PRO A 141 7.23 13.85 -33.98
N VAL A 142 8.00 14.02 -35.06
CA VAL A 142 9.44 14.13 -34.98
C VAL A 142 9.64 15.25 -33.98
N LEU A 143 10.17 14.89 -32.81
CA LEU A 143 10.51 15.82 -31.76
C LEU A 143 11.63 16.65 -32.37
N VAL A 144 11.26 17.70 -33.09
CA VAL A 144 12.18 18.75 -33.50
C VAL A 144 12.59 19.36 -32.19
N LEU A 145 13.68 18.84 -31.61
CA LEU A 145 14.30 19.44 -30.45
C LEU A 145 14.50 20.91 -30.81
N PRO A 146 13.89 21.85 -30.07
CA PRO A 146 14.15 23.26 -30.31
C PRO A 146 15.65 23.45 -30.17
N ASP A 147 16.28 23.94 -31.24
CA ASP A 147 17.68 24.29 -31.28
C ASP A 147 17.95 25.30 -30.15
N ASN A 148 18.44 24.79 -29.02
CA ASN A 148 18.69 25.56 -27.80
C ASN A 148 19.93 26.46 -27.93
N SER A 149 20.55 26.52 -29.11
CA SER A 149 21.75 27.32 -29.38
C SER A 149 21.51 28.84 -29.37
N ARG A 150 20.27 29.31 -29.11
CA ARG A 150 19.94 30.75 -29.03
C ARG A 150 19.46 31.25 -27.66
N ARG A 151 19.66 30.51 -26.57
CA ARG A 151 19.26 30.98 -25.23
C ARG A 151 20.35 31.86 -24.58
N SER A 152 20.68 32.97 -25.25
CA SER A 152 21.53 34.02 -24.70
C SER A 152 20.67 34.97 -23.85
N HIS A 153 20.98 35.06 -22.55
CA HIS A 153 20.59 36.15 -21.64
C HIS A 153 19.09 36.45 -21.45
N ALA A 154 18.46 35.74 -20.51
CA ALA A 154 17.29 36.28 -19.81
C ALA A 154 17.73 36.84 -18.44
N PRO A 155 17.34 38.08 -18.07
CA PRO A 155 17.73 38.71 -16.81
C PRO A 155 17.05 38.05 -15.61
N GLN A 156 17.83 37.88 -14.54
CA GLN A 156 17.39 37.35 -13.25
C GLN A 156 16.32 38.27 -12.66
N GLN A 157 15.11 37.77 -12.46
CA GLN A 157 14.11 38.43 -11.62
C GLN A 157 14.33 37.99 -10.18
N THR A 158 14.74 38.95 -9.35
CA THR A 158 14.81 38.86 -7.90
C THR A 158 13.38 38.81 -7.35
N THR A 159 12.95 37.66 -6.84
CA THR A 159 11.71 37.55 -6.06
C THR A 159 12.01 37.96 -4.63
N THR A 160 11.49 39.12 -4.26
CA THR A 160 11.47 39.67 -2.91
C THR A 160 10.70 38.74 -1.96
N ASP A 161 11.32 38.41 -0.82
CA ASP A 161 10.70 37.78 0.34
C ASP A 161 9.50 38.61 0.83
N GLU A 162 8.30 38.02 0.84
CA GLU A 162 7.15 38.54 1.59
C GLU A 162 6.89 37.63 2.79
N VAL A 163 7.42 38.04 3.93
CA VAL A 163 7.27 37.40 5.24
C VAL A 163 5.88 37.72 5.78
N ALA A 164 4.90 36.84 5.54
CA ALA A 164 3.60 36.92 6.19
C ALA A 164 3.68 36.30 7.60
N ALA A 165 4.04 37.13 8.58
CA ALA A 165 3.90 36.84 10.00
C ALA A 165 2.40 36.81 10.39
N GLY A 166 1.79 35.63 10.32
CA GLY A 166 0.44 35.37 10.81
C GLY A 166 0.43 34.93 12.26
N THR A 167 0.49 35.89 13.18
CA THR A 167 0.15 35.72 14.60
C THR A 167 -1.31 35.26 14.71
N SER A 168 -1.57 34.06 15.24
CA SER A 168 -2.91 33.67 15.69
C SER A 168 -2.96 33.61 17.22
N PRO A 169 -4.03 34.15 17.82
CA PRO A 169 -4.11 34.44 19.24
C PRO A 169 -4.36 33.20 20.09
N ASP A 170 -3.61 33.18 21.19
CA ASP A 170 -3.86 32.40 22.40
C ASP A 170 -5.26 32.73 22.93
N GLY A 171 -6.10 31.71 23.05
CA GLY A 171 -7.54 31.82 23.26
C GLY A 171 -8.03 30.88 24.34
N THR A 172 -7.74 31.28 25.59
CA THR A 172 -8.67 31.31 26.74
C THR A 172 -9.32 30.01 27.23
N GLU A 173 -8.87 29.63 28.44
CA GLU A 173 -9.62 29.08 29.56
C GLU A 173 -11.11 28.83 29.39
N SER A 174 -11.53 27.60 29.71
CA SER A 174 -12.81 27.38 30.39
C SER A 174 -12.64 26.27 31.42
N ALA A 175 -12.47 26.72 32.66
CA ALA A 175 -12.75 25.94 33.85
C ALA A 175 -14.23 25.53 33.83
N HIS A 176 -14.51 24.24 34.08
CA HIS A 176 -15.82 23.86 34.61
C HIS A 176 -15.60 22.97 35.82
N GLU A 177 -15.70 23.62 36.99
CA GLU A 177 -15.99 23.00 38.27
C GLU A 177 -17.32 22.24 38.23
N GLY A 178 -17.41 21.23 39.09
CA GLY A 178 -18.62 21.00 39.89
C GLY A 178 -19.49 19.83 39.46
N GLY A 179 -19.52 18.79 40.28
CA GLY A 179 -20.52 17.73 40.16
C GLY A 179 -20.35 16.58 41.14
N GLU A 180 -20.40 16.85 42.44
CA GLU A 180 -20.65 15.84 43.47
C GLU A 180 -22.04 15.22 43.28
N ARG A 181 -22.13 13.88 43.28
CA ARG A 181 -23.10 13.07 44.06
C ARG A 181 -22.79 11.59 43.94
#